data_AF-A0A349E6H5-F1
#
_entry.id   AF-A0A349E6H5-F1
#
_cell.length_a   1.000
_cell.length_b   1.000
_cell.length_c   1.000
_cell.angle_alpha   90.00
_cell.angle_beta   90.00
_cell.angle_gamma   90.00
#
_symmetry.space_group_name_H-M   'P 1'
#
loop_
_entity.id
_entity.type
_entity.pdbx_description
1 polymer ?
#
loop_
_entity_poly.entity_id
_entity_poly.type
_entity_poly.pdbx_seq_one_letter_code
_entity_poly.pdbx_strand_id
1 'polypeptide(L)' 'MSLRKCINEKCRDCIYDSIVPGTWRQQVTLCSVKSCALYDVRPKSTRPIPESVLSYYGVDLAEYQALMTDSDDDSHE' A
#
# COMPACT_ATOMS: atom_id res chain seq x y z
N MET A 1 -7.06 -6.80 22.24
CA MET A 1 -7.39 -6.61 20.81
C MET A 1 -7.36 -5.11 20.50
N SER A 2 -6.81 -4.68 19.36
CA SER A 2 -6.77 -3.25 18.97
C SER A 2 -7.45 -3.03 17.63
N LEU A 3 -8.09 -1.87 17.45
CA LEU A 3 -8.75 -1.50 16.19
C LEU A 3 -7.77 -1.60 15.00
N ARG A 4 -6.53 -1.15 15.20
CA ARG A 4 -5.46 -1.24 14.20
C ARG A 4 -5.18 -2.68 13.77
N LYS A 5 -5.13 -3.61 14.72
CA LYS A 5 -4.94 -5.04 14.42
C LYS A 5 -6.10 -5.58 13.58
N CYS A 6 -7.34 -5.27 13.96
CA CYS A 6 -8.52 -5.72 13.23
C CYS A 6 -8.56 -5.17 11.78
N ILE A 7 -8.23 -3.89 11.57
CA ILE A 7 -8.15 -3.29 10.22
C ILE A 7 -7.07 -3.99 9.40
N ASN A 8 -5.88 -4.21 9.98
CA ASN A 8 -4.77 -4.87 9.28
C ASN A 8 -5.15 -6.30 8.86
N GLU A 9 -5.78 -7.06 9.76
CA GLU A 9 -6.28 -8.40 9.49
C GLU A 9 -7.35 -8.37 8.40
N LYS A 10 -8.29 -7.42 8.44
CA LYS A 10 -9.34 -7.33 7.42
C LYS A 10 -8.79 -6.96 6.04
N CYS A 11 -7.87 -6.01 5.95
CA CYS A 11 -7.24 -5.66 4.68
C CYS A 11 -6.41 -6.82 4.13
N ARG A 12 -5.70 -7.56 4.98
CA ARG A 12 -4.96 -8.76 4.57
C ARG A 12 -5.91 -9.81 4.02
N ASP A 13 -6.94 -10.17 4.77
CA ASP A 13 -7.98 -11.13 4.36
C ASP A 13 -8.66 -10.76 3.03
N CYS A 14 -8.86 -9.47 2.79
CA CYS A 14 -9.58 -8.98 1.62
C CYS A 14 -8.83 -9.15 0.28
N ILE A 15 -7.51 -8.94 0.25
CA ILE A 15 -6.76 -8.83 -1.01
C ILE A 15 -5.48 -9.68 -1.05
N TYR A 16 -4.98 -10.14 0.10
CA TYR A 16 -3.71 -10.87 0.09
C TYR A 16 -3.86 -12.21 -0.61
N ASP A 17 -3.09 -12.36 -1.68
CA ASP A 17 -2.89 -13.63 -2.37
C ASP A 17 -1.41 -14.01 -2.32
N SER A 18 -1.12 -15.20 -1.79
CA SER A 18 0.25 -15.70 -1.66
C SER A 18 0.91 -16.10 -2.98
N ILE A 19 0.15 -16.31 -4.06
CA ILE A 19 0.71 -16.60 -5.39
C ILE A 19 0.99 -15.33 -6.21
N VAL A 20 0.47 -14.18 -5.76
CA VAL A 20 0.65 -12.88 -6.40
C VAL A 20 1.92 -12.20 -5.87
N PRO A 21 2.71 -11.50 -6.72
CA PRO A 21 3.91 -10.80 -6.27
C PRO A 21 3.65 -9.79 -5.14
N GLY A 22 4.63 -9.69 -4.24
CA GLY A 22 4.63 -8.73 -3.15
C GLY A 22 4.07 -9.28 -1.83
N THR A 23 4.54 -8.69 -0.73
CA THR A 23 4.03 -9.00 0.62
C THR A 23 2.61 -8.49 0.79
N TRP A 24 1.88 -9.05 1.77
CA TRP A 24 0.50 -8.61 2.06
C TRP A 24 0.35 -7.09 2.25
N ARG A 25 1.33 -6.40 2.85
CA ARG A 25 1.28 -4.93 2.99
C ARG A 25 1.48 -4.22 1.66
N GLN A 26 2.32 -4.74 0.78
CA GLN A 26 2.53 -4.17 -0.55
C GLN A 26 1.25 -4.32 -1.38
N GLN A 27 0.63 -5.49 -1.38
CA GLN A 27 -0.65 -5.72 -2.07
C GLN A 27 -1.77 -4.82 -1.53
N VAL A 28 -1.89 -4.67 -0.20
CA VAL A 28 -2.84 -3.70 0.39
C VAL A 28 -2.49 -2.26 0.01
N THR A 29 -1.21 -1.91 -0.07
CA THR A 29 -0.74 -0.58 -0.50
C THR A 29 -1.07 -0.31 -1.97
N LEU A 30 -1.17 -1.33 -2.80
CA LEU A 30 -1.51 -1.23 -4.22
C LEU A 30 -3.00 -1.46 -4.52
N CYS A 31 -3.82 -1.74 -3.51
CA CYS A 31 -5.27 -1.84 -3.68
C CYS A 31 -5.84 -0.57 -4.33
N SER A 32 -6.48 -0.72 -5.48
CA SER A 32 -7.02 0.38 -6.29
C SER A 32 -8.44 0.79 -5.90
N VAL A 33 -9.10 0.06 -4.98
CA VAL A 33 -10.48 0.31 -4.54
C VAL A 33 -10.56 1.55 -3.66
N LYS A 34 -10.58 2.74 -4.28
CA LYS A 34 -10.66 4.04 -3.60
C LYS A 34 -11.97 4.24 -2.82
N SER A 35 -13.04 3.57 -3.21
CA SER A 35 -14.35 3.60 -2.53
C SER A 35 -14.41 2.74 -1.25
N CYS A 36 -13.34 2.01 -0.93
CA CYS A 36 -13.30 1.19 0.29
C CYS A 36 -13.33 2.09 1.54
N ALA A 37 -14.23 1.80 2.49
CA ALA A 37 -14.35 2.55 3.74
C ALA A 37 -13.06 2.54 4.60
N LEU A 38 -12.13 1.61 4.34
CA LEU A 38 -10.84 1.51 5.01
C LEU A 38 -9.70 2.12 4.20
N TYR A 39 -9.96 2.73 3.04
CA TYR A 39 -8.94 3.14 2.07
C TYR A 39 -7.87 4.05 2.70
N ASP A 40 -8.29 5.07 3.45
CA ASP A 40 -7.39 6.05 4.08
C ASP A 40 -6.64 5.47 5.28
N VAL A 41 -7.25 4.52 5.99
CA VAL A 41 -6.69 3.93 7.21
C VAL A 41 -6.01 2.58 6.97
N ARG A 42 -5.83 2.16 5.72
CA ARG A 42 -5.24 0.87 5.39
C ARG A 42 -3.77 0.80 5.80
N PRO A 43 -3.26 -0.39 6.15
CA PRO A 43 -1.82 -0.55 6.34
C PRO A 43 -1.08 -0.25 5.04
N LYS A 44 -0.09 0.63 5.14
CA LYS A 44 0.85 0.92 4.06
C LYS A 44 2.14 0.11 4.24
N SER A 45 2.83 -0.16 3.15
CA SER A 45 4.20 -0.65 3.16
C SER A 45 5.11 0.42 3.76
N THR A 46 5.99 0.03 4.66
CA THR A 46 6.99 0.94 5.26
C THR A 46 8.32 0.93 4.50
N ARG A 47 8.42 0.10 3.47
CA ARG A 47 9.59 0.00 2.59
C ARG A 47 9.15 0.22 1.15
N PRO A 48 10.06 0.71 0.28
CA PRO A 48 9.80 0.78 -1.16
C PRO A 48 9.27 -0.54 -1.70
N ILE A 49 8.29 -0.46 -2.59
CA ILE A 49 7.74 -1.61 -3.28
C ILE A 49 8.65 -1.92 -4.48
N PRO A 50 9.14 -3.16 -4.67
CA PRO A 50 9.96 -3.51 -5.82
C PRO A 50 9.25 -3.22 -7.13
N GLU A 51 10.00 -2.77 -8.14
CA GLU A 51 9.49 -2.46 -9.48
C GLU A 51 8.74 -3.64 -10.12
N SER A 52 9.23 -4.87 -9.92
CA SER A 52 8.56 -6.09 -10.42
C SER A 52 7.16 -6.28 -9.85
N VAL A 53 6.93 -5.83 -8.60
CA VAL A 53 5.60 -5.84 -7.98
C VAL A 53 4.76 -4.71 -8.55
N LEU A 54 5.29 -3.49 -8.64
CA LEU A 54 4.55 -2.34 -9.21
C LEU A 54 4.07 -2.61 -10.64
N SER A 55 4.96 -3.15 -11.48
CA SER A 55 4.67 -3.54 -12.86
C SER A 55 3.53 -4.56 -12.95
N TYR A 56 3.51 -5.56 -12.06
CA TYR A 56 2.40 -6.54 -12.00
C TYR A 56 1.04 -5.89 -11.74
N TYR A 57 1.00 -4.85 -10.91
CA TYR A 57 -0.22 -4.09 -10.61
C TYR A 57 -0.50 -2.96 -11.61
N GLY A 58 0.30 -2.84 -12.68
CA GLY A 58 0.15 -1.78 -13.69
C GLY A 58 0.44 -0.37 -13.15
N VAL A 59 1.25 -0.27 -12.08
CA VAL A 59 1.67 1.00 -11.49
C VAL A 59 3.04 1.38 -12.01
N ASP A 60 3.17 2.60 -12.52
CA ASP A 60 4.45 3.13 -12.98
C ASP A 60 5.38 3.47 -11.81
N LEU A 61 6.66 3.09 -11.92
CA LEU A 61 7.64 3.31 -10.85
C LEU A 61 7.90 4.79 -10.60
N ALA A 62 7.97 5.61 -11.65
CA ALA A 62 8.23 7.04 -11.50
C ALA A 62 7.05 7.75 -10.83
N GLU A 63 5.82 7.36 -11.18
CA GLU A 63 4.60 7.84 -10.50
C GLU A 63 4.58 7.43 -9.02
N TYR A 64 4.94 6.18 -8.71
CA TYR A 64 4.98 5.69 -7.32
C TYR A 64 6.05 6.42 -6.50
N GLN A 65 7.23 6.68 -7.07
CA GLN A 65 8.32 7.37 -6.39
C GLN A 65 7.99 8.85 -6.12
N ALA A 66 7.42 9.56 -7.09
CA ALA A 66 7.02 10.95 -6.92
C ALA A 66 6.01 11.14 -5.77
N LEU A 67 5.04 10.21 -5.64
CA LEU A 67 4.06 10.22 -4.55
C LEU A 67 4.67 9.95 -3.16
N MET A 68 5.84 9.31 -3.08
CA MET A 68 6.52 9.05 -1.82
C MET A 68 7.45 10.19 -1.41
N THR A 69 7.96 10.97 -2.37
CA THR A 69 8.86 12.11 -2.10
C THR A 69 8.12 13.36 -1.65
N ASP A 70 6.89 13.58 -2.11
CA ASP A 70 6.10 14.77 -1.74
C ASP A 70 5.64 14.77 -0.26
N SER A 71 5.73 13.64 0.44
CA SER A 71 5.42 13.54 1.87
C SER A 71 6.58 13.90 2.81
N ASP A 72 7.80 14.11 2.29
CA ASP A 72 8.99 14.43 3.08
C ASP A 72 9.39 15.92 3.03
N ASP A 73 8.70 16.77 2.25
CA ASP A 73 9.03 18.20 2.07
C ASP A 73 8.23 19.17 2.98
N ASP A 74 7.24 18.70 3.76
CA ASP A 74 6.53 19.51 4.76
C ASP A 74 7.33 19.64 6.08
N SER A 75 8.61 19.98 5.97
CA SER A 75 9.51 20.14 7.12
C SER A 75 10.57 21.21 6.88
N HIS A 76 10.19 22.38 6.38
CA HIS A 76 11.00 23.59 6.54
C HIS A 76 10.10 24.80 6.83
N GLU A 77 9.97 25.11 8.12
CA GLU A 77 9.78 26.49 8.61
C GLU A 77 11.00 27.35 8.25
#